data_AF-A0AA39CXE3-F1
#
_entry.id   AF-A0AA39CXE3-F1
#
_cell.length_a   1.000
_cell.length_b   1.000
_cell.length_c   1.000
_cell.angle_alpha   90.00
_cell.angle_beta   90.00
_cell.angle_gamma   90.00
#
_symmetry.space_group_name_H-M   'P 1'
#
loop_
_entity.id
_entity.type
_entity.pdbx_description
1 polymer ?
#
loop_
_entity_poly.entity_id
_entity_poly.type
_entity_poly.pdbx_seq_one_letter_code
_entity_poly.pdbx_strand_id
1 'polypeptide(L)'
;MASTVATTVAHQMPPMPLPAMPRIRPPRMLKGTKSPNTDPQPPGAAPKGKWWVQGKWRNKGSNAGKHVEQTQALQIAKALRHETHGLDIYAYRHVRTNQVVYSLTRTLQEGKILKQLVFHGKKTVPASVRIDTWTPYFSIHFPPTPAGALSGLFAFQKLRELSLQRQLSPPDDLIRVTEEDIQIIKSKIGSPLELQELQAHDRLNAQIPKVGEILPKKLRGRRLMDQKATSVADAAFVLDWISSGPGPLERLTEVAVNRLARHHDRTRRARRRINRIRENEGAQQKKIRDRITLALEQRGQGDKSHLPIPWKVLLQMSMENHGLIDGNGLTDVENVMELRSAIQDWQAYCELDPKDIDMDLWAKRQLIGREAERKAINEWFEVNDSPMTEGGSVWKDVAAARDSALAEFDEKEGASLKANLAGKEKPAWAENKTVEMFWADLNDGLFASSWPENVVHGRLAPFGVAKGRVHGRPSVLSSSVHVIGSNVDDGWMPNELGEPYAPAKRLVESAEGSDLQGDETDVPGARTHGSAFREVEEESLGFFGRLRGMLGGRRQRIAE
;
A
#
# COMPACT_ATOMS: atom_id res chain seq x y z
N MET A 1 20.39 69.34 27.63
CA MET A 1 18.96 68.95 27.64
C MET A 1 18.25 69.46 26.38
N ALA A 2 18.72 69.08 25.18
CA ALA A 2 18.08 69.47 23.91
C ALA A 2 18.36 68.48 22.74
N SER A 3 18.83 67.26 23.01
CA SER A 3 19.14 66.26 21.97
C SER A 3 18.31 64.98 22.06
N THR A 4 17.45 64.85 23.06
CA THR A 4 16.67 63.62 23.34
C THR A 4 15.24 63.64 22.79
N VAL A 5 14.84 64.69 22.06
CA VAL A 5 13.47 64.82 21.51
C VAL A 5 13.38 64.47 20.01
N ALA A 6 14.51 64.33 19.31
CA ALA A 6 14.50 64.07 17.86
C ALA A 6 14.26 62.59 17.48
N THR A 7 14.44 61.65 18.41
CA THR A 7 14.37 60.20 18.11
C THR A 7 13.01 59.56 18.31
N THR A 8 12.03 60.24 18.91
CA THR A 8 10.70 59.64 19.18
C THR A 8 9.66 59.92 18.10
N VAL A 9 9.92 60.85 17.16
CA VAL A 9 8.95 61.21 16.10
C VAL A 9 9.07 60.32 14.86
N ALA A 10 10.17 59.57 14.69
CA ALA A 10 10.38 58.74 13.49
C ALA A 10 9.62 57.39 13.49
N HIS A 11 8.95 57.01 14.58
CA HIS A 11 8.27 55.71 14.70
C HIS A 11 6.72 55.75 14.64
N GLN A 12 6.11 56.90 14.31
CA GLN A 12 4.63 57.03 14.24
C GLN A 12 4.04 57.07 12.83
N MET A 13 4.81 56.81 11.78
CA MET A 13 4.24 56.61 10.44
C MET A 13 3.95 55.11 10.25
N PRO A 14 2.67 54.66 10.22
CA PRO A 14 2.37 53.31 9.80
C PRO A 14 2.95 53.09 8.40
N PRO A 15 3.66 51.99 8.14
CA PRO A 15 4.25 51.75 6.83
C PRO A 15 3.12 51.80 5.79
N MET A 16 3.22 52.74 4.84
CA MET A 16 2.24 52.83 3.77
C MET A 16 2.15 51.47 3.08
N PRO A 17 0.94 50.88 2.94
CA PRO A 17 0.80 49.60 2.28
C PRO A 17 1.26 49.77 0.84
N LEU A 18 2.40 49.18 0.49
CA LEU A 18 2.84 49.09 -0.89
C LEU A 18 1.69 48.46 -1.69
N PRO A 19 1.18 49.10 -2.75
CA PRO A 19 0.13 48.53 -3.55
C PRO A 19 0.61 47.17 -4.06
N ALA A 20 -0.21 46.12 -3.87
CA ALA A 20 0.13 44.78 -4.31
C ALA A 20 0.50 44.83 -5.79
N MET A 21 1.79 44.65 -6.11
CA MET A 21 2.23 44.61 -7.50
C MET A 21 1.38 43.58 -8.24
N PRO A 22 0.75 43.95 -9.36
CA PRO A 22 0.00 42.98 -10.14
C PRO A 22 0.97 41.87 -10.52
N ARG A 23 0.67 40.63 -10.11
CA ARG A 23 1.45 39.46 -10.51
C ARG A 23 1.32 39.34 -12.04
N ILE A 24 2.24 39.97 -12.77
CA ILE A 24 2.35 39.85 -14.22
C ILE A 24 2.64 38.38 -14.49
N ARG A 25 1.60 37.65 -14.91
CA ARG A 25 1.77 36.27 -15.33
C ARG A 25 2.70 36.30 -16.55
N PRO A 26 3.73 35.45 -16.62
CA PRO A 26 4.57 35.37 -17.81
C PRO A 26 3.66 35.16 -19.03
N PRO A 27 3.98 35.78 -20.17
CA PRO A 27 3.14 35.72 -21.36
C PRO A 27 2.85 34.27 -21.72
N ARG A 28 1.56 33.94 -21.79
CA ARG A 28 1.12 32.59 -22.13
C ARG A 28 1.57 32.30 -23.56
N MET A 29 2.40 31.28 -23.75
CA MET A 29 2.83 30.87 -25.09
C MET A 29 1.61 30.62 -25.98
N LEU A 30 1.66 31.13 -27.21
CA LEU A 30 0.61 30.89 -28.21
C LEU A 30 0.43 29.39 -28.43
N LYS A 31 -0.82 28.93 -28.53
CA LYS A 31 -1.13 27.51 -28.75
C LYS A 31 -0.51 27.06 -30.07
N GLY A 32 0.46 26.15 -30.01
CA GLY A 32 1.16 25.61 -31.18
C GLY A 32 2.63 26.02 -31.32
N THR A 33 3.12 27.01 -30.54
CA THR A 33 4.56 27.29 -30.50
C THR A 33 5.29 26.18 -29.75
N LYS A 34 6.30 25.57 -30.39
CA LYS A 34 7.14 24.56 -29.74
C LYS A 34 7.86 25.19 -28.56
N SER A 35 7.85 24.52 -27.41
CA SER A 35 8.61 25.01 -26.27
C SER A 35 10.10 24.86 -26.57
N PRO A 36 10.94 25.86 -26.28
CA PRO A 36 12.40 25.71 -26.35
C PRO A 36 12.92 24.57 -25.46
N ASN A 37 12.10 24.11 -24.50
CA ASN A 37 12.45 23.00 -23.61
C ASN A 37 12.14 21.61 -24.21
N THR A 38 11.55 21.55 -25.41
CA THR A 38 11.15 20.30 -26.09
C THR A 38 12.02 19.95 -27.29
N ASP A 39 13.13 20.65 -27.50
CA ASP A 39 14.03 20.36 -28.61
C ASP A 39 14.69 18.97 -28.43
N PRO A 40 14.71 18.13 -29.47
CA PRO A 40 15.36 16.82 -29.42
C PRO A 40 16.87 16.98 -29.24
N GLN A 41 17.51 15.96 -28.67
CA GLN A 41 18.96 15.96 -28.51
C GLN A 41 19.64 16.09 -29.89
N PRO A 42 20.57 17.04 -30.08
CA PRO A 42 21.27 17.19 -31.34
C PRO A 42 22.15 15.95 -31.60
N PRO A 43 22.30 15.52 -32.86
CA PRO A 43 23.22 14.45 -33.21
C PRO A 43 24.67 14.88 -32.90
N GLY A 44 25.47 13.97 -32.32
CA GLY A 44 26.88 14.22 -32.02
C GLY A 44 27.33 13.79 -30.61
N ALA A 45 28.63 13.91 -30.34
CA ALA A 45 29.22 13.55 -29.07
C ALA A 45 28.78 14.52 -27.96
N ALA A 46 28.23 13.97 -26.88
CA ALA A 46 27.72 14.77 -25.78
C ALA A 46 28.87 15.42 -24.97
N PRO A 47 28.80 16.73 -24.65
CA PRO A 47 29.84 17.41 -23.87
C PRO A 47 30.16 16.71 -22.55
N LYS A 48 31.44 16.76 -22.12
CA LYS A 48 31.88 16.15 -20.86
C LYS A 48 31.11 16.76 -19.67
N GLY A 49 30.57 15.92 -18.79
CA GLY A 49 29.85 16.33 -17.58
C GLY A 49 28.51 17.07 -17.79
N LYS A 50 27.94 17.06 -18.99
CA LYS A 50 26.63 17.65 -19.29
C LYS A 50 25.64 16.60 -19.77
N TRP A 51 24.36 16.83 -19.44
CA TRP A 51 23.22 15.99 -19.81
C TRP A 51 22.21 16.81 -20.60
N TRP A 52 21.48 16.15 -21.48
CA TRP A 52 20.43 16.80 -22.26
C TRP A 52 19.17 16.95 -21.40
N VAL A 53 18.88 18.16 -20.95
CA VAL A 53 17.77 18.46 -20.03
C VAL A 53 17.02 19.68 -20.51
N GLN A 54 15.72 19.51 -20.80
CA GLN A 54 14.84 20.58 -21.28
C GLN A 54 15.41 21.28 -22.53
N GLY A 55 15.74 20.52 -23.58
CA GLY A 55 16.21 21.06 -24.85
C GLY A 55 17.61 21.71 -24.83
N LYS A 56 18.39 21.55 -23.74
CA LYS A 56 19.73 22.14 -23.61
C LYS A 56 20.69 21.21 -22.87
N TRP A 57 21.99 21.33 -23.18
CA TRP A 57 23.06 20.71 -22.39
C TRP A 57 23.21 21.43 -21.05
N ARG A 58 22.95 20.72 -19.94
CA ARG A 58 23.02 21.26 -18.57
C ARG A 58 23.88 20.39 -17.68
N ASN A 59 24.45 20.98 -16.64
CA ASN A 59 25.15 20.23 -15.59
C ASN A 59 24.14 19.45 -14.73
N LYS A 60 24.51 18.26 -14.25
CA LYS A 60 23.66 17.45 -13.35
C LYS A 60 23.21 18.23 -12.12
N GLY A 61 24.12 18.98 -11.50
CA GLY A 61 23.83 19.78 -10.31
C GLY A 61 22.90 20.98 -10.51
N SER A 62 22.52 21.32 -11.75
CA SER A 62 21.57 22.41 -12.00
C SER A 62 20.17 22.08 -11.46
N ASN A 63 19.38 23.10 -11.07
CA ASN A 63 18.01 22.89 -10.57
C ASN A 63 17.13 22.12 -11.57
N ALA A 64 17.30 22.39 -12.87
CA ALA A 64 16.61 21.65 -13.93
C ALA A 64 17.06 20.18 -13.98
N GLY A 65 18.36 19.91 -13.85
CA GLY A 65 18.91 18.56 -13.76
C GLY A 65 18.34 17.81 -12.54
N LYS A 66 18.45 18.39 -11.35
CA LYS A 66 17.90 17.84 -10.10
C LYS A 66 16.39 17.54 -10.20
N HIS A 67 15.62 18.47 -10.77
CA HIS A 67 14.18 18.29 -10.93
C HIS A 67 13.85 17.14 -11.90
N VAL A 68 14.55 17.05 -13.04
CA VAL A 68 14.35 15.95 -14.00
C VAL A 68 14.80 14.62 -13.42
N GLU A 69 15.92 14.59 -12.70
CA GLU A 69 16.42 13.41 -11.98
C GLU A 69 15.37 12.91 -10.96
N GLN A 70 14.83 13.81 -10.12
CA GLN A 70 13.76 13.48 -9.18
C GLN A 70 12.48 13.00 -9.88
N THR A 71 12.09 13.68 -10.98
CA THR A 71 10.90 13.30 -11.75
C THR A 71 11.07 11.93 -12.40
N GLN A 72 12.26 11.63 -12.95
CA GLN A 72 12.59 10.34 -13.53
C GLN A 72 12.58 9.26 -12.45
N ALA A 73 13.25 9.49 -11.33
CA ALA A 73 13.24 8.59 -10.17
C ALA A 73 11.82 8.23 -9.70
N LEU A 74 10.95 9.23 -9.53
CA LEU A 74 9.55 9.02 -9.14
C LEU A 74 8.76 8.26 -10.22
N GLN A 75 9.00 8.55 -11.50
CA GLN A 75 8.34 7.87 -12.60
C GLN A 75 8.75 6.39 -12.70
N ILE A 76 10.03 6.09 -12.49
CA ILE A 76 10.57 4.72 -12.50
C ILE A 76 10.04 3.97 -11.27
N ALA A 77 10.08 4.56 -10.07
CA ALA A 77 9.52 3.93 -8.86
C ALA A 77 8.04 3.62 -9.03
N LYS A 78 7.28 4.57 -9.60
CA LYS A 78 5.87 4.37 -9.91
C LYS A 78 5.66 3.29 -10.99
N ALA A 79 6.54 3.18 -11.97
CA ALA A 79 6.45 2.19 -13.03
C ALA A 79 6.71 0.78 -12.49
N LEU A 80 7.78 0.59 -11.69
CA LEU A 80 8.06 -0.67 -11.01
C LEU A 80 6.89 -1.11 -10.12
N ARG A 81 6.39 -0.20 -9.28
CA ARG A 81 5.21 -0.46 -8.43
C ARG A 81 3.93 -0.76 -9.20
N HIS A 82 3.83 -0.35 -10.47
CA HIS A 82 2.69 -0.68 -11.33
C HIS A 82 2.83 -2.10 -11.88
N GLU A 83 4.05 -2.59 -12.08
CA GLU A 83 4.30 -3.95 -12.56
C GLU A 83 4.05 -4.98 -11.46
N THR A 84 4.55 -4.74 -10.24
CA THR A 84 4.35 -5.60 -9.06
C THR A 84 3.02 -5.33 -8.32
N HIS A 85 2.13 -4.53 -8.92
CA HIS A 85 0.94 -4.01 -8.26
C HIS A 85 -0.04 -5.13 -7.90
N GLY A 86 -0.22 -5.38 -6.61
CA GLY A 86 -1.15 -6.40 -6.10
C GLY A 86 -0.54 -7.77 -5.88
N LEU A 87 0.77 -7.95 -6.11
CA LEU A 87 1.47 -9.15 -5.65
C LEU A 87 1.67 -9.15 -4.14
N ASP A 88 1.94 -7.98 -3.56
CA ASP A 88 2.19 -7.86 -2.14
C ASP A 88 1.19 -6.90 -1.46
N ILE A 89 0.79 -7.26 -0.25
CA ILE A 89 0.00 -6.41 0.65
C ILE A 89 0.76 -6.25 1.96
N TYR A 90 0.83 -5.02 2.43
CA TYR A 90 1.57 -4.62 3.61
C TYR A 90 0.60 -4.02 4.64
N ALA A 91 0.57 -4.57 5.84
CA ALA A 91 -0.21 -4.04 6.95
C ALA A 91 0.70 -3.36 7.98
N TYR A 92 0.28 -2.19 8.45
CA TYR A 92 0.96 -1.44 9.50
C TYR A 92 0.03 -1.20 10.66
N ARG A 93 0.56 -1.31 11.87
CA ARG A 93 -0.17 -1.07 13.11
C ARG A 93 0.33 0.20 13.77
N HIS A 94 -0.59 1.02 14.25
CA HIS A 94 -0.24 2.12 15.12
C HIS A 94 0.05 1.58 16.53
N VAL A 95 1.25 1.85 17.07
CA VAL A 95 1.76 1.25 18.33
C VAL A 95 0.82 1.48 19.51
N ARG A 96 0.27 2.69 19.64
CA ARG A 96 -0.60 3.07 20.77
C ARG A 96 -2.10 2.74 20.61
N THR A 97 -2.67 2.94 19.42
CA THR A 97 -4.12 2.84 19.20
C THR A 97 -4.53 1.52 18.59
N ASN A 98 -3.59 0.67 18.17
CA ASN A 98 -3.83 -0.59 17.47
C ASN A 98 -4.66 -0.45 16.17
N GLN A 99 -4.72 0.76 15.61
CA GLN A 99 -5.30 0.96 14.27
C GLN A 99 -4.42 0.26 13.24
N VAL A 100 -5.04 -0.40 12.27
CA VAL A 100 -4.34 -1.13 11.22
C VAL A 100 -4.64 -0.49 9.87
N VAL A 101 -3.60 -0.28 9.08
CA VAL A 101 -3.70 0.34 7.75
C VAL A 101 -3.03 -0.56 6.73
N TYR A 102 -3.68 -0.73 5.58
CA TYR A 102 -3.18 -1.55 4.49
C TYR A 102 -2.52 -0.71 3.40
N SER A 103 -1.48 -1.25 2.78
CA SER A 103 -0.75 -0.63 1.68
C SER A 103 -0.34 -1.67 0.64
N LEU A 104 -0.24 -1.27 -0.62
CA LEU A 104 0.37 -2.06 -1.70
C LEU A 104 1.86 -1.72 -1.87
N THR A 105 2.42 -0.88 -0.99
CA THR A 105 3.82 -0.49 -0.97
C THR A 105 4.43 -0.68 0.40
N ARG A 106 5.68 -1.15 0.44
CA ARG A 106 6.50 -1.28 1.66
C ARG A 106 6.86 0.03 2.33
N THR A 107 6.61 1.15 1.67
CA THR A 107 6.73 2.49 2.25
C THR A 107 5.35 3.06 2.57
N LEU A 108 5.26 3.71 3.74
CA LEU A 108 4.06 4.40 4.21
C LEU A 108 3.82 5.67 3.40
N GLN A 109 2.74 5.68 2.59
CA GLN A 109 2.33 6.86 1.82
C GLN A 109 1.24 7.64 2.55
N GLU A 110 1.60 8.78 3.12
CA GLU A 110 0.70 9.64 3.92
C GLU A 110 -0.68 9.86 3.28
N GLY A 111 -0.69 10.25 1.99
CA GLY A 111 -1.94 10.54 1.27
C GLY A 111 -2.86 9.33 1.05
N LYS A 112 -2.36 8.09 1.20
CA LYS A 112 -3.16 6.85 1.14
C LYS A 112 -3.57 6.37 2.52
N ILE A 113 -2.70 6.54 3.51
CA ILE A 113 -2.91 6.09 4.90
C ILE A 113 -4.00 6.91 5.58
N LEU A 114 -3.90 8.24 5.52
CA LEU A 114 -4.85 9.12 6.22
C LEU A 114 -6.30 8.93 5.74
N LYS A 115 -6.49 8.46 4.50
CA LYS A 115 -7.82 8.16 3.94
C LYS A 115 -8.45 6.89 4.50
N GLN A 116 -7.68 6.02 5.14
CA GLN A 116 -8.17 4.79 5.76
C GLN A 116 -8.59 5.00 7.22
N LEU A 117 -8.16 6.10 7.84
CA LEU A 117 -8.47 6.42 9.22
C LEU A 117 -9.83 7.11 9.31
N VAL A 118 -10.82 6.42 9.87
CA VAL A 118 -12.15 6.99 10.13
C VAL A 118 -12.11 7.86 11.38
N PHE A 119 -12.88 8.95 11.38
CA PHE A 119 -12.99 9.84 12.52
C PHE A 119 -13.87 9.25 13.62
N HIS A 120 -13.28 8.96 14.78
CA HIS A 120 -13.99 8.45 15.95
C HIS A 120 -14.10 9.47 17.09
N GLY A 121 -13.64 10.72 16.87
CA GLY A 121 -13.63 11.80 17.86
C GLY A 121 -12.33 12.62 17.85
N LYS A 122 -12.23 13.57 18.78
CA LYS A 122 -11.04 14.45 18.91
C LYS A 122 -9.78 13.61 19.16
N LYS A 123 -8.68 13.92 18.45
CA LYS A 123 -7.37 13.24 18.55
C LYS A 123 -7.36 11.76 18.11
N THR A 124 -8.35 11.32 17.32
CA THR A 124 -8.40 9.94 16.79
C THR A 124 -7.72 9.79 15.43
N VAL A 125 -7.73 10.86 14.61
CA VAL A 125 -7.03 10.91 13.32
C VAL A 125 -5.88 11.91 13.45
N PRO A 126 -4.62 11.50 13.20
CA PRO A 126 -3.48 12.41 13.22
C PRO A 126 -3.49 13.35 12.01
N ALA A 127 -2.88 14.54 12.14
CA ALA A 127 -2.78 15.50 11.04
C ALA A 127 -1.78 15.05 9.96
N SER A 128 -0.69 14.39 10.37
CA SER A 128 0.31 13.81 9.50
C SER A 128 0.73 12.43 10.00
N VAL A 129 1.24 11.60 9.08
CA VAL A 129 1.76 10.26 9.44
C VAL A 129 3.15 10.41 10.04
N ARG A 130 3.27 10.13 11.34
CA ARG A 130 4.56 10.12 12.04
C ARG A 130 5.14 8.71 12.03
N ILE A 131 6.32 8.56 11.43
CA ILE A 131 6.86 7.25 11.08
C ILE A 131 7.18 6.39 12.31
N ASP A 132 7.57 7.00 13.43
CA ASP A 132 7.83 6.37 14.73
C ASP A 132 6.60 5.69 15.36
N THR A 133 5.41 6.17 15.04
CA THR A 133 4.17 5.65 15.62
C THR A 133 3.59 4.43 14.92
N TRP A 134 4.13 4.09 13.75
CA TRP A 134 3.65 2.98 12.91
C TRP A 134 4.72 1.92 12.81
N THR A 135 4.34 0.68 13.11
CA THR A 135 5.21 -0.48 12.97
C THR A 135 4.66 -1.40 11.88
N PRO A 136 5.52 -2.08 11.12
CA PRO A 136 5.12 -3.24 10.31
C PRO A 136 4.33 -4.22 11.17
N TYR A 137 3.24 -4.77 10.63
CA TYR A 137 2.39 -5.73 11.34
C TYR A 137 2.45 -7.11 10.69
N PHE A 138 2.02 -7.21 9.45
CA PHE A 138 2.19 -8.40 8.62
C PHE A 138 2.31 -8.01 7.15
N SER A 139 2.84 -8.93 6.33
CA SER A 139 2.76 -8.84 4.87
C SER A 139 2.15 -10.12 4.28
N ILE A 140 1.49 -9.97 3.15
CA ILE A 140 0.88 -11.06 2.37
C ILE A 140 1.48 -11.00 0.99
N HIS A 141 2.05 -12.11 0.54
CA HIS A 141 2.70 -12.27 -0.76
C HIS A 141 1.94 -13.32 -1.57
N PHE A 142 1.45 -12.88 -2.73
CA PHE A 142 0.76 -13.71 -3.70
C PHE A 142 1.78 -14.25 -4.72
N PRO A 143 1.51 -15.42 -5.33
CA PRO A 143 2.42 -15.98 -6.32
C PRO A 143 2.59 -14.99 -7.48
N PRO A 144 3.81 -14.86 -8.07
CA PRO A 144 4.14 -13.87 -9.10
C PRO A 144 3.53 -14.23 -10.46
N THR A 145 2.20 -14.29 -10.49
CA THR A 145 1.37 -14.69 -11.61
C THR A 145 0.33 -13.60 -11.87
N PRO A 146 -0.20 -13.48 -13.10
CA PRO A 146 -1.27 -12.52 -13.38
C PRO A 146 -2.52 -12.76 -12.53
N ALA A 147 -2.81 -14.02 -12.18
CA ALA A 147 -3.92 -14.38 -11.30
C ALA A 147 -3.65 -14.02 -9.84
N GLY A 148 -2.41 -14.21 -9.36
CA GLY A 148 -1.96 -13.78 -8.04
C GLY A 148 -2.09 -12.28 -7.86
N ALA A 149 -1.63 -11.49 -8.82
CA ALA A 149 -1.77 -10.02 -8.80
C ALA A 149 -3.23 -9.57 -8.75
N LEU A 150 -4.14 -10.21 -9.50
CA LEU A 150 -5.57 -9.92 -9.41
C LEU A 150 -6.16 -10.32 -8.05
N SER A 151 -5.74 -11.46 -7.52
CA SER A 151 -6.21 -11.97 -6.23
C SER A 151 -5.76 -11.07 -5.09
N GLY A 152 -4.53 -10.55 -5.11
CA GLY A 152 -4.07 -9.60 -4.11
C GLY A 152 -4.72 -8.22 -4.23
N LEU A 153 -5.04 -7.73 -5.44
CA LEU A 153 -5.86 -6.51 -5.56
C LEU A 153 -7.26 -6.67 -5.01
N PHE A 154 -7.87 -7.83 -5.26
CA PHE A 154 -9.17 -8.18 -4.69
C PHE A 154 -9.08 -8.29 -3.16
N ALA A 155 -8.07 -8.97 -2.64
CA ALA A 155 -7.83 -9.09 -1.20
C ALA A 155 -7.66 -7.71 -0.55
N PHE A 156 -6.83 -6.85 -1.14
CA PHE A 156 -6.61 -5.49 -0.66
C PHE A 156 -7.90 -4.66 -0.64
N GLN A 157 -8.74 -4.79 -1.67
CA GLN A 157 -10.05 -4.14 -1.70
C GLN A 157 -10.93 -4.66 -0.56
N LYS A 158 -11.02 -5.98 -0.37
CA LYS A 158 -11.87 -6.61 0.65
C LYS A 158 -11.43 -6.32 2.08
N LEU A 159 -10.14 -6.38 2.37
CA LEU A 159 -9.59 -6.00 3.67
C LEU A 159 -9.95 -4.55 4.05
N ARG A 160 -9.93 -3.64 3.08
CA ARG A 160 -10.32 -2.24 3.30
C ARG A 160 -11.82 -2.06 3.45
N GLU A 161 -12.62 -2.79 2.69
CA GLU A 161 -14.08 -2.79 2.81
C GLU A 161 -14.52 -3.32 4.18
N LEU A 162 -13.96 -4.45 4.64
CA LEU A 162 -14.24 -5.05 5.95
C LEU A 162 -13.82 -4.14 7.11
N SER A 163 -12.60 -3.59 7.04
CA SER A 163 -12.12 -2.63 8.05
C SER A 163 -13.01 -1.39 8.12
N LEU A 164 -13.49 -0.87 6.98
CA LEU A 164 -14.41 0.27 6.94
C LEU A 164 -15.79 -0.09 7.48
N GLN A 165 -16.35 -1.24 7.08
CA GLN A 165 -17.64 -1.73 7.53
C GLN A 165 -17.67 -1.90 9.04
N ARG A 166 -16.65 -2.50 9.65
CA ARG A 166 -16.57 -2.66 11.10
C ARG A 166 -16.48 -1.34 11.86
N GLN A 167 -15.87 -0.31 11.28
CA GLN A 167 -15.79 1.02 11.91
C GLN A 167 -17.12 1.79 11.79
N LEU A 168 -17.84 1.65 10.66
CA LEU A 168 -19.07 2.40 10.38
C LEU A 168 -20.34 1.70 10.89
N SER A 169 -20.39 0.38 10.78
CA SER A 169 -21.48 -0.49 11.24
C SER A 169 -20.90 -1.65 12.06
N PRO A 170 -20.30 -1.37 13.24
CA PRO A 170 -19.81 -2.40 14.15
C PRO A 170 -20.96 -3.30 14.64
N PRO A 171 -20.68 -4.58 14.94
CA PRO A 171 -21.66 -5.44 15.60
C PRO A 171 -21.99 -4.89 16.99
N ASP A 172 -23.20 -5.15 17.45
CA ASP A 172 -23.73 -4.67 18.73
C ASP A 172 -22.83 -5.07 19.91
N ASP A 173 -22.26 -6.26 19.87
CA ASP A 173 -21.36 -6.79 20.92
C ASP A 173 -20.08 -5.97 21.09
N LEU A 174 -19.63 -5.28 20.03
CA LEU A 174 -18.46 -4.40 20.09
C LEU A 174 -18.80 -3.04 20.70
N ILE A 175 -20.07 -2.62 20.64
CA ILE A 175 -20.54 -1.31 21.11
C ILE A 175 -21.12 -1.39 22.52
N ARG A 176 -21.56 -2.57 22.96
CA ARG A 176 -22.19 -2.80 24.27
C ARG A 176 -21.16 -3.05 25.36
N VAL A 177 -21.47 -2.55 26.55
CA VAL A 177 -20.60 -2.63 27.73
C VAL A 177 -20.50 -4.07 28.19
N THR A 178 -19.28 -4.57 28.23
CA THR A 178 -18.92 -5.88 28.79
C THR A 178 -18.57 -5.77 30.26
N GLU A 179 -18.54 -6.90 30.98
CA GLU A 179 -18.12 -6.92 32.39
C GLU A 179 -16.68 -6.46 32.57
N GLU A 180 -15.80 -6.78 31.62
CA GLU A 180 -14.42 -6.31 31.57
C GLU A 180 -14.34 -4.78 31.47
N ASP A 181 -15.19 -4.17 30.63
CA ASP A 181 -15.24 -2.70 30.52
C ASP A 181 -15.63 -2.07 31.85
N ILE A 182 -16.57 -2.67 32.58
CA ILE A 182 -16.98 -2.19 33.91
C ILE A 182 -15.81 -2.26 34.87
N GLN A 183 -15.04 -3.34 34.87
CA GLN A 183 -13.85 -3.47 35.72
C GLN A 183 -12.78 -2.42 35.37
N ILE A 184 -12.55 -2.17 34.08
CA ILE A 184 -11.63 -1.13 33.59
C ILE A 184 -12.10 0.28 33.97
N ILE A 185 -13.41 0.51 33.98
CA ILE A 185 -14.00 1.78 34.40
C ILE A 185 -13.84 1.93 35.92
N LYS A 186 -14.16 0.88 36.70
CA LYS A 186 -14.00 0.86 38.17
C LYS A 186 -12.58 1.17 38.59
N SER A 187 -11.58 0.54 37.95
CA SER A 187 -10.17 0.76 38.26
C SER A 187 -9.66 2.16 37.93
N LYS A 188 -10.32 2.89 37.01
CA LYS A 188 -9.99 4.28 36.69
C LYS A 188 -10.67 5.30 37.58
N ILE A 189 -11.80 4.95 38.18
CA ILE A 189 -12.57 5.86 39.03
C ILE A 189 -11.84 6.06 40.37
N GLY A 190 -11.29 4.99 40.96
CA GLY A 190 -10.58 5.12 42.23
C GLY A 190 -10.23 3.79 42.89
N SER A 191 -9.64 3.89 44.08
CA SER A 191 -9.38 2.76 44.97
C SER A 191 -10.69 2.12 45.45
N PRO A 192 -10.68 0.85 45.91
CA PRO A 192 -11.90 0.18 46.40
C PRO A 192 -12.67 0.96 47.49
N LEU A 193 -11.98 1.75 48.31
CA LEU A 193 -12.58 2.59 49.34
C LEU A 193 -13.37 3.77 48.76
N GLU A 194 -12.81 4.46 47.76
CA GLU A 194 -13.49 5.57 47.06
C GLU A 194 -14.73 5.08 46.31
N LEU A 195 -14.70 3.85 45.79
CA LEU A 195 -15.90 3.23 45.20
C LEU A 195 -16.98 3.04 46.27
N GLN A 196 -16.63 2.60 47.48
CA GLN A 196 -17.61 2.42 48.55
C GLN A 196 -18.23 3.76 49.01
N GLU A 197 -17.44 4.83 49.08
CA GLU A 197 -17.93 6.19 49.37
C GLU A 197 -18.85 6.73 48.27
N LEU A 198 -18.47 6.53 47.00
CA LEU A 198 -19.31 6.92 45.86
C LEU A 198 -20.61 6.12 45.80
N GLN A 199 -20.62 4.90 46.32
CA GLN A 199 -21.80 4.06 46.43
C GLN A 199 -22.75 4.59 47.51
N ALA A 200 -22.20 4.96 48.67
CA ALA A 200 -22.96 5.57 49.76
C ALA A 200 -23.63 6.90 49.37
N HIS A 201 -23.07 7.60 48.38
CA HIS A 201 -23.62 8.84 47.84
C HIS A 201 -24.50 8.69 46.59
N ASP A 202 -24.84 7.46 46.16
CA ASP A 202 -25.61 7.15 44.94
C ASP A 202 -25.02 7.71 43.62
N ARG A 203 -23.78 8.22 43.65
CA ARG A 203 -23.09 8.81 42.48
C ARG A 203 -22.48 7.75 41.57
N LEU A 204 -22.27 6.55 42.09
CA LEU A 204 -21.62 5.44 41.39
C LEU A 204 -22.42 4.97 40.18
N ASN A 205 -23.74 4.86 40.32
CA ASN A 205 -24.66 4.41 39.27
C ASN A 205 -24.75 5.41 38.10
N ALA A 206 -24.40 6.68 38.31
CA ALA A 206 -24.36 7.69 37.25
C ALA A 206 -23.05 7.65 36.44
N GLN A 207 -21.98 7.08 37.00
CA GLN A 207 -20.66 7.05 36.38
C GLN A 207 -20.34 5.70 35.71
N ILE A 208 -20.90 4.59 36.22
CA ILE A 208 -20.67 3.25 35.68
C ILE A 208 -21.87 2.84 34.82
N PRO A 209 -21.68 2.57 33.52
CA PRO A 209 -22.74 2.07 32.66
C PRO A 209 -23.09 0.62 33.02
N LYS A 210 -24.34 0.22 32.77
CA LYS A 210 -24.80 -1.15 33.00
C LYS A 210 -24.33 -2.08 31.88
N VAL A 211 -24.25 -3.37 32.17
CA VAL A 211 -23.98 -4.40 31.16
C VAL A 211 -25.04 -4.31 30.05
N GLY A 212 -24.59 -4.32 28.80
CA GLY A 212 -25.48 -4.23 27.63
C GLY A 212 -25.87 -2.81 27.20
N GLU A 213 -25.55 -1.77 27.98
CA GLU A 213 -25.69 -0.37 27.55
C GLU A 213 -24.61 0.01 26.52
N ILE A 214 -24.85 1.08 25.76
CA ILE A 214 -23.90 1.58 24.77
C ILE A 214 -22.66 2.19 25.45
N LEU A 215 -21.46 1.81 25.02
CA LEU A 215 -20.22 2.35 25.57
C LEU A 215 -20.16 3.89 25.49
N PRO A 216 -19.59 4.55 26.53
CA PRO A 216 -19.28 5.97 26.48
C PRO A 216 -18.43 6.33 25.25
N LYS A 217 -18.70 7.47 24.61
CA LYS A 217 -18.11 7.89 23.32
C LYS A 217 -16.58 7.72 23.24
N LYS A 218 -15.85 8.04 24.33
CA LYS A 218 -14.38 7.93 24.38
C LYS A 218 -13.90 6.47 24.38
N LEU A 219 -14.54 5.60 25.17
CA LEU A 219 -14.18 4.18 25.26
C LEU A 219 -14.61 3.46 23.99
N ARG A 220 -15.81 3.76 23.48
CA ARG A 220 -16.30 3.27 22.20
C ARG A 220 -15.34 3.61 21.06
N GLY A 221 -14.89 4.86 20.98
CA GLY A 221 -13.90 5.27 19.99
C GLY A 221 -12.59 4.49 20.11
N ARG A 222 -12.11 4.23 21.34
CA ARG A 222 -10.90 3.43 21.55
C ARG A 222 -11.06 1.98 21.13
N ARG A 223 -12.20 1.35 21.43
CA ARG A 223 -12.53 -0.02 21.05
C ARG A 223 -12.65 -0.18 19.53
N LEU A 224 -13.27 0.78 18.84
CA LEU A 224 -13.37 0.81 17.37
C LEU A 224 -12.03 1.06 16.66
N MET A 225 -11.13 1.80 17.32
CA MET A 225 -9.76 2.00 16.83
C MET A 225 -8.87 0.77 17.02
N ASP A 226 -9.19 -0.14 17.95
CA ASP A 226 -8.44 -1.37 18.11
C ASP A 226 -8.82 -2.36 17.00
N GLN A 227 -7.90 -2.52 16.07
CA GLN A 227 -8.11 -3.31 14.86
C GLN A 227 -7.16 -4.50 14.77
N LYS A 228 -6.31 -4.71 15.78
CA LYS A 228 -5.22 -5.68 15.73
C LYS A 228 -5.75 -7.09 15.44
N ALA A 229 -6.52 -7.65 16.36
CA ALA A 229 -7.06 -9.02 16.24
C ALA A 229 -7.99 -9.17 15.02
N THR A 230 -8.90 -8.21 14.86
CA THR A 230 -9.88 -8.20 13.77
C THR A 230 -9.26 -8.12 12.38
N SER A 231 -8.13 -7.41 12.21
CA SER A 231 -7.45 -7.33 10.90
C SER A 231 -6.83 -8.67 10.48
N VAL A 232 -6.47 -9.49 11.47
CA VAL A 232 -5.98 -10.85 11.24
C VAL A 232 -7.12 -11.79 10.88
N ALA A 233 -8.24 -11.71 11.60
CA ALA A 233 -9.46 -12.43 11.24
C ALA A 233 -9.96 -12.05 9.83
N ASP A 234 -9.94 -10.76 9.49
CA ASP A 234 -10.28 -10.26 8.15
C ASP A 234 -9.35 -10.86 7.08
N ALA A 235 -8.04 -10.98 7.38
CA ALA A 235 -7.06 -11.58 6.48
C ALA A 235 -7.32 -13.08 6.25
N ALA A 236 -7.51 -13.85 7.33
CA ALA A 236 -7.83 -15.27 7.23
C ALA A 236 -9.12 -15.50 6.42
N PHE A 237 -10.17 -14.73 6.71
CA PHE A 237 -11.45 -14.81 5.99
C PHE A 237 -11.31 -14.48 4.49
N VAL A 238 -10.57 -13.42 4.15
CA VAL A 238 -10.38 -13.01 2.75
C VAL A 238 -9.51 -14.01 1.99
N LEU A 239 -8.46 -14.55 2.62
CA LEU A 239 -7.61 -15.56 1.98
C LEU A 239 -8.34 -16.88 1.77
N ASP A 240 -9.17 -17.28 2.73
CA ASP A 240 -10.00 -18.47 2.60
C ASP A 240 -11.04 -18.31 1.48
N TRP A 241 -11.69 -17.14 1.40
CA TRP A 241 -12.58 -16.80 0.29
C TRP A 241 -11.86 -16.90 -1.06
N ILE A 242 -10.63 -16.40 -1.17
CA ILE A 242 -9.85 -16.49 -2.41
C ILE A 242 -9.45 -17.94 -2.72
N SER A 243 -9.08 -18.73 -1.71
CA SER A 243 -8.61 -20.11 -1.88
C SER A 243 -9.71 -21.06 -2.38
N SER A 244 -10.91 -20.90 -1.82
CA SER A 244 -12.13 -21.64 -2.16
C SER A 244 -12.80 -21.12 -3.44
N GLY A 245 -12.44 -19.91 -3.88
CA GLY A 245 -12.89 -19.32 -5.13
C GLY A 245 -12.49 -20.12 -6.39
N PRO A 246 -12.91 -19.66 -7.58
CA PRO A 246 -12.53 -20.32 -8.83
C PRO A 246 -11.01 -20.33 -8.98
N GLY A 247 -10.49 -21.33 -9.69
CA GLY A 247 -9.05 -21.50 -9.88
C GLY A 247 -8.39 -20.23 -10.46
N PRO A 248 -7.07 -20.02 -10.26
CA PRO A 248 -6.36 -18.84 -10.75
C PRO A 248 -6.57 -18.59 -12.25
N LEU A 249 -6.51 -19.67 -13.04
CA LEU A 249 -6.74 -19.65 -14.48
C LEU A 249 -8.20 -19.35 -14.83
N GLU A 250 -9.16 -19.99 -14.14
CA GLU A 250 -10.59 -19.76 -14.36
C GLU A 250 -10.99 -18.31 -14.04
N ARG A 251 -10.41 -17.74 -12.99
CA ARG A 251 -10.64 -16.33 -12.64
C ARG A 251 -10.14 -15.39 -13.74
N LEU A 252 -8.97 -15.67 -14.32
CA LEU A 252 -8.42 -14.89 -15.42
C LEU A 252 -9.24 -15.02 -16.70
N THR A 253 -9.66 -16.24 -17.04
CA THR A 253 -10.54 -16.47 -18.19
C THR A 253 -11.87 -15.78 -17.98
N GLU A 254 -12.48 -15.88 -16.79
CA GLU A 254 -13.73 -15.20 -16.46
C GLU A 254 -13.61 -13.67 -16.65
N VAL A 255 -12.53 -13.06 -16.17
CA VAL A 255 -12.27 -11.62 -16.35
C VAL A 255 -12.08 -11.27 -17.83
N ALA A 256 -11.38 -12.10 -18.60
CA ALA A 256 -11.18 -11.89 -20.04
C ALA A 256 -12.50 -11.99 -20.80
N VAL A 257 -13.28 -13.05 -20.57
CA VAL A 257 -14.59 -13.28 -21.20
C VAL A 257 -15.59 -12.19 -20.81
N ASN A 258 -15.66 -11.80 -19.53
CA ASN A 258 -16.51 -10.70 -19.07
C ASN A 258 -16.14 -9.36 -19.73
N ARG A 259 -14.86 -9.14 -20.07
CA ARG A 259 -14.43 -7.95 -20.84
C ARG A 259 -14.90 -8.02 -22.29
N LEU A 260 -14.90 -9.19 -22.91
CA LEU A 260 -15.43 -9.42 -24.26
C LEU A 260 -16.95 -9.24 -24.30
N ALA A 261 -17.68 -9.86 -23.37
CA ALA A 261 -19.13 -9.71 -23.16
C ALA A 261 -19.54 -8.24 -23.18
N ARG A 262 -18.95 -7.48 -22.25
CA ARG A 262 -19.23 -6.06 -22.08
C ARG A 262 -18.83 -5.24 -23.30
N HIS A 263 -17.90 -5.70 -24.13
CA HIS A 263 -17.53 -4.99 -25.36
C HIS A 263 -18.54 -5.27 -26.48
N HIS A 264 -19.07 -6.48 -26.56
CA HIS A 264 -20.08 -6.89 -27.51
C HIS A 264 -21.40 -6.12 -27.28
N ASP A 265 -21.90 -6.05 -26.05
CA ASP A 265 -23.21 -5.42 -25.77
C ASP A 265 -23.20 -3.89 -25.90
N ARG A 266 -22.02 -3.29 -26.08
CA ARG A 266 -21.85 -1.84 -26.16
C ARG A 266 -22.16 -1.29 -27.54
N THR A 267 -22.78 -0.11 -27.55
CA THR A 267 -23.01 0.68 -28.77
C THR A 267 -21.71 1.02 -29.51
N ARG A 268 -21.79 1.26 -30.83
CA ARG A 268 -20.63 1.63 -31.67
C ARG A 268 -19.82 2.81 -31.12
N ARG A 269 -20.49 3.81 -30.54
CA ARG A 269 -19.83 4.97 -29.92
C ARG A 269 -19.06 4.58 -28.65
N ALA A 270 -19.63 3.72 -27.82
CA ALA A 270 -18.97 3.18 -26.64
C ALA A 270 -17.76 2.32 -27.03
N ARG A 271 -17.88 1.45 -28.05
CA ARG A 271 -16.76 0.67 -28.60
C ARG A 271 -15.60 1.55 -29.08
N ARG A 272 -15.88 2.61 -29.87
CA ARG A 272 -14.85 3.59 -30.30
C ARG A 272 -14.15 4.26 -29.11
N ARG A 273 -14.90 4.62 -28.07
CA ARG A 273 -14.33 5.22 -26.85
C ARG A 273 -13.41 4.24 -26.13
N ILE A 274 -13.79 2.97 -26.02
CA ILE A 274 -13.00 1.92 -25.39
C ILE A 274 -11.74 1.63 -26.20
N ASN A 275 -11.83 1.54 -27.52
CA ASN A 275 -10.66 1.32 -28.36
C ASN A 275 -9.64 2.45 -28.19
N ARG A 276 -10.10 3.71 -28.14
CA ARG A 276 -9.22 4.84 -27.80
C ARG A 276 -8.62 4.72 -26.39
N ILE A 277 -9.40 4.24 -25.41
CA ILE A 277 -8.88 3.96 -24.06
C ILE A 277 -7.81 2.86 -24.11
N ARG A 278 -8.04 1.78 -24.85
CA ARG A 278 -7.07 0.68 -25.04
C ARG A 278 -5.79 1.13 -25.74
N GLU A 279 -5.90 1.96 -26.76
CA GLU A 279 -4.74 2.58 -27.43
C GLU A 279 -3.94 3.43 -26.43
N ASN A 280 -4.64 4.23 -25.62
CA ASN A 280 -4.01 5.04 -24.58
C ASN A 280 -3.39 4.16 -23.47
N GLU A 281 -4.07 3.10 -23.03
CA GLU A 281 -3.57 2.13 -22.04
C GLU A 281 -2.35 1.39 -22.59
N GLY A 282 -2.38 0.92 -23.83
CA GLY A 282 -1.23 0.30 -24.50
C GLY A 282 -0.06 1.27 -24.64
N ALA A 283 -0.30 2.53 -24.98
CA ALA A 283 0.74 3.56 -25.00
C ALA A 283 1.29 3.87 -23.61
N GLN A 284 0.44 3.85 -22.57
CA GLN A 284 0.87 4.00 -21.18
C GLN A 284 1.68 2.79 -20.70
N GLN A 285 1.27 1.57 -21.02
CA GLN A 285 2.01 0.34 -20.70
C GLN A 285 3.38 0.33 -21.37
N LYS A 286 3.48 0.74 -22.64
CA LYS A 286 4.77 0.93 -23.31
C LYS A 286 5.65 1.92 -22.55
N LYS A 287 5.12 3.10 -22.20
CA LYS A 287 5.85 4.09 -21.37
C LYS A 287 6.26 3.56 -20.01
N ILE A 288 5.45 2.70 -19.39
CA ILE A 288 5.77 2.05 -18.10
C ILE A 288 6.93 1.10 -18.31
N ARG A 289 6.87 0.21 -19.32
CA ARG A 289 7.96 -0.70 -19.67
C ARG A 289 9.25 0.06 -19.99
N ASP A 290 9.17 1.08 -20.84
CA ASP A 290 10.30 1.93 -21.21
C ASP A 290 10.95 2.59 -19.98
N ARG A 291 10.17 2.92 -18.94
CA ARG A 291 10.71 3.47 -17.69
C ARG A 291 11.34 2.41 -16.80
N ILE A 292 10.82 1.20 -16.81
CA ILE A 292 11.37 0.09 -16.02
C ILE A 292 12.68 -0.37 -16.64
N THR A 293 12.78 -0.42 -17.97
CA THR A 293 14.06 -0.69 -18.65
C THR A 293 15.12 0.35 -18.29
N LEU A 294 14.74 1.63 -18.04
CA LEU A 294 15.69 2.62 -17.49
C LEU A 294 16.31 2.22 -16.15
N ALA A 295 15.58 1.45 -15.33
CA ALA A 295 16.07 0.99 -14.02
C ALA A 295 16.87 -0.30 -14.12
N LEU A 296 16.46 -1.22 -15.00
CA LEU A 296 17.00 -2.56 -15.09
C LEU A 296 18.26 -2.67 -15.96
N GLU A 297 18.34 -1.90 -17.05
CA GLU A 297 19.45 -2.04 -18.01
C GLU A 297 20.68 -1.24 -17.59
N GLN A 298 21.84 -1.90 -17.55
CA GLN A 298 23.13 -1.22 -17.41
C GLN A 298 23.44 -0.45 -18.69
N ARG A 299 23.17 0.86 -18.67
CA ARG A 299 23.38 1.72 -19.82
C ARG A 299 24.87 1.98 -20.05
N GLY A 300 25.28 1.85 -21.32
CA GLY A 300 26.60 2.29 -21.75
C GLY A 300 26.79 3.80 -21.51
N GLN A 301 28.03 4.21 -21.20
CA GLN A 301 28.40 5.60 -20.88
C GLN A 301 28.05 6.63 -21.97
N GLY A 302 27.65 6.20 -23.16
CA GLY A 302 27.31 7.05 -24.30
C GLY A 302 25.90 7.66 -24.28
N ASP A 303 24.91 7.03 -23.63
CA ASP A 303 23.54 7.54 -23.63
C ASP A 303 23.32 8.62 -22.55
N LYS A 304 23.44 9.89 -22.95
CA LYS A 304 23.22 11.07 -22.06
C LYS A 304 21.84 11.71 -22.22
N SER A 305 20.90 11.01 -22.84
CA SER A 305 19.50 11.47 -22.98
C SER A 305 18.73 11.40 -21.65
N HIS A 306 19.16 10.52 -20.74
CA HIS A 306 18.58 10.35 -19.41
C HIS A 306 19.62 10.60 -18.31
N LEU A 307 19.16 11.03 -17.13
CA LEU A 307 20.03 11.20 -15.98
C LEU A 307 20.18 9.85 -15.26
N PRO A 308 21.37 9.57 -14.69
CA PRO A 308 21.54 8.40 -13.84
C PRO A 308 20.62 8.52 -12.63
N ILE A 309 20.07 7.39 -12.18
CA ILE A 309 19.18 7.34 -11.02
C ILE A 309 20.00 7.71 -9.77
N PRO A 310 19.48 8.57 -8.86
CA PRO A 310 20.15 8.85 -7.61
C PRO A 310 20.38 7.57 -6.80
N TRP A 311 21.55 7.43 -6.20
CA TRP A 311 21.88 6.29 -5.34
C TRP A 311 20.85 6.05 -4.23
N LYS A 312 20.39 7.13 -3.56
CA LYS A 312 19.35 7.05 -2.53
C LYS A 312 18.04 6.44 -3.03
N VAL A 313 17.68 6.72 -4.29
CA VAL A 313 16.48 6.16 -4.92
C VAL A 313 16.69 4.70 -5.26
N LEU A 314 17.88 4.32 -5.75
CA LEU A 314 18.23 2.91 -5.97
C LEU A 314 18.17 2.10 -4.67
N LEU A 315 18.72 2.62 -3.57
CA LEU A 315 18.59 2.00 -2.25
C LEU A 315 17.12 1.80 -1.86
N GLN A 316 16.30 2.84 -2.03
CA GLN A 316 14.86 2.73 -1.76
C GLN A 316 14.16 1.71 -2.66
N MET A 317 14.45 1.69 -3.96
CA MET A 317 13.88 0.73 -4.91
C MET A 317 14.30 -0.70 -4.61
N SER A 318 15.56 -0.90 -4.20
CA SER A 318 16.11 -2.18 -3.77
C SER A 318 15.37 -2.68 -2.53
N MET A 319 15.16 -1.83 -1.52
CA MET A 319 14.36 -2.19 -0.35
C MET A 319 12.88 -2.44 -0.68
N GLU A 320 12.32 -1.72 -1.67
CA GLU A 320 10.90 -1.83 -2.03
C GLU A 320 10.56 -3.07 -2.87
N ASN A 321 11.46 -3.49 -3.76
CA ASN A 321 11.19 -4.54 -4.76
C ASN A 321 12.21 -5.69 -4.71
N HIS A 322 13.04 -5.77 -3.67
CA HIS A 322 14.09 -6.79 -3.52
C HIS A 322 14.96 -6.93 -4.77
N GLY A 323 15.49 -5.81 -5.24
CA GLY A 323 16.44 -5.80 -6.35
C GLY A 323 17.88 -5.65 -5.85
N LEU A 324 18.82 -6.32 -6.48
CA LEU A 324 20.25 -6.19 -6.22
C LEU A 324 20.81 -4.99 -6.97
N ILE A 325 21.42 -4.04 -6.28
CA ILE A 325 22.04 -2.88 -6.92
C ILE A 325 23.39 -3.28 -7.51
N ASP A 326 23.55 -3.08 -8.82
CA ASP A 326 24.82 -3.28 -9.52
C ASP A 326 25.16 -2.04 -10.35
N GLY A 327 26.23 -1.36 -9.98
CA GLY A 327 26.61 -0.06 -10.54
C GLY A 327 25.51 1.00 -10.38
N ASN A 328 24.93 1.44 -11.50
CA ASN A 328 23.90 2.49 -11.55
C ASN A 328 22.48 1.96 -11.79
N GLY A 329 22.30 0.63 -11.76
CA GLY A 329 21.03 -0.02 -12.07
C GLY A 329 20.59 -1.01 -10.99
N LEU A 330 19.40 -1.55 -11.19
CA LEU A 330 18.82 -2.60 -10.35
C LEU A 330 18.78 -3.90 -11.14
N THR A 331 19.49 -4.91 -10.67
CA THR A 331 19.52 -6.28 -11.20
C THR A 331 18.67 -7.19 -10.32
N ASP A 332 18.25 -8.36 -10.85
CA ASP A 332 17.58 -9.41 -10.08
C ASP A 332 16.40 -8.90 -9.23
N VAL A 333 15.51 -8.10 -9.84
CA VAL A 333 14.28 -7.65 -9.16
C VAL A 333 13.36 -8.85 -9.02
N GLU A 334 13.16 -9.27 -7.78
CA GLU A 334 12.31 -10.40 -7.43
C GLU A 334 10.91 -10.26 -8.03
N ASN A 335 10.31 -11.38 -8.41
CA ASN A 335 8.96 -11.50 -8.98
C ASN A 335 8.71 -10.82 -10.33
N VAL A 336 9.49 -9.81 -10.74
CA VAL A 336 9.23 -9.06 -11.99
C VAL A 336 9.47 -9.93 -13.22
N MET A 337 10.58 -10.68 -13.25
CA MET A 337 10.89 -11.53 -14.41
C MET A 337 9.93 -12.71 -14.52
N GLU A 338 9.60 -13.34 -13.40
CA GLU A 338 8.62 -14.45 -13.33
C GLU A 338 7.21 -13.99 -13.70
N LEU A 339 6.81 -12.81 -13.23
CA LEU A 339 5.52 -12.24 -13.61
C LEU A 339 5.47 -11.93 -15.11
N ARG A 340 6.58 -11.45 -15.71
CA ARG A 340 6.64 -11.20 -17.15
C ARG A 340 6.52 -12.48 -17.96
N SER A 341 7.21 -13.56 -17.58
CA SER A 341 7.05 -14.85 -18.25
C SER A 341 5.63 -15.38 -18.09
N ALA A 342 5.07 -15.35 -16.87
CA ALA A 342 3.70 -15.80 -16.63
C ALA A 342 2.65 -14.98 -17.42
N ILE A 343 2.87 -13.67 -17.61
CA ILE A 343 2.02 -12.82 -18.47
C ILE A 343 2.14 -13.22 -19.94
N GLN A 344 3.34 -13.56 -20.42
CA GLN A 344 3.55 -14.02 -21.80
C GLN A 344 2.86 -15.37 -22.03
N ASP A 345 3.05 -16.32 -21.11
CA ASP A 345 2.39 -17.64 -21.14
C ASP A 345 0.87 -17.50 -21.15
N TRP A 346 0.34 -16.62 -20.29
CA TRP A 346 -1.08 -16.29 -20.27
C TRP A 346 -1.57 -15.71 -21.60
N GLN A 347 -0.82 -14.78 -22.20
CA GLN A 347 -1.19 -14.17 -23.47
C GLN A 347 -1.22 -15.20 -24.62
N ALA A 348 -0.26 -16.13 -24.64
CA ALA A 348 -0.23 -17.23 -25.60
C ALA A 348 -1.38 -18.22 -25.39
N TYR A 349 -1.72 -18.52 -24.13
CA TYR A 349 -2.83 -19.38 -23.79
C TYR A 349 -4.18 -18.75 -24.18
N CYS A 350 -4.36 -17.45 -23.87
CA CYS A 350 -5.67 -16.81 -23.81
C CYS A 350 -6.09 -16.06 -25.09
N GLU A 351 -5.61 -16.48 -26.26
CA GLU A 351 -6.15 -16.04 -27.56
C GLU A 351 -7.61 -16.50 -27.71
N LEU A 352 -8.52 -15.73 -27.12
CA LEU A 352 -9.96 -15.96 -27.15
C LEU A 352 -10.57 -15.17 -28.30
N ASP A 353 -11.06 -15.87 -29.32
CA ASP A 353 -11.82 -15.23 -30.38
C ASP A 353 -13.26 -14.96 -29.91
N PRO A 354 -13.78 -13.72 -30.05
CA PRO A 354 -15.14 -13.38 -29.62
C PRO A 354 -16.24 -14.17 -30.34
N LYS A 355 -15.91 -14.79 -31.49
CA LYS A 355 -16.85 -15.60 -32.27
C LYS A 355 -17.09 -16.98 -31.69
N ASP A 356 -16.15 -17.43 -30.86
CA ASP A 356 -16.16 -18.79 -30.29
C ASP A 356 -16.92 -18.86 -28.97
N ILE A 357 -17.30 -17.70 -28.41
CA ILE A 357 -17.96 -17.61 -27.12
C ILE A 357 -19.42 -17.22 -27.34
N ASP A 358 -20.32 -18.14 -27.03
CA ASP A 358 -21.73 -17.81 -26.87
C ASP A 358 -21.91 -16.98 -25.58
N MET A 359 -22.19 -15.69 -25.77
CA MET A 359 -22.29 -14.73 -24.67
C MET A 359 -23.53 -14.95 -23.81
N ASP A 360 -24.61 -15.46 -24.38
CA ASP A 360 -25.87 -15.69 -23.68
C ASP A 360 -25.74 -16.93 -22.79
N LEU A 361 -25.13 -18.00 -23.31
CA LEU A 361 -24.79 -19.17 -22.51
C LEU A 361 -23.80 -18.83 -21.38
N TRP A 362 -22.78 -18.01 -21.66
CA TRP A 362 -21.86 -17.54 -20.63
C TRP A 362 -22.57 -16.76 -19.52
N ALA A 363 -23.47 -15.84 -19.87
CA ALA A 363 -24.22 -15.05 -18.89
C ALA A 363 -25.14 -15.93 -18.03
N LYS A 364 -25.80 -16.94 -18.63
CA LYS A 364 -26.61 -17.93 -17.91
C LYS A 364 -25.76 -18.76 -16.94
N ARG A 365 -24.61 -19.27 -17.40
CA ARG A 365 -23.65 -20.02 -16.57
C ARG A 365 -23.24 -19.22 -15.34
N GLN A 366 -22.91 -17.94 -15.53
CA GLN A 366 -22.53 -17.02 -14.44
C GLN A 366 -23.67 -16.73 -13.46
N LEU A 367 -24.90 -16.62 -13.96
CA LEU A 367 -26.07 -16.38 -13.12
C LEU A 367 -26.36 -17.60 -12.23
N ILE A 368 -26.32 -18.81 -12.79
CA ILE A 368 -26.52 -20.07 -12.06
C ILE A 368 -25.46 -20.24 -10.98
N GLY A 369 -24.18 -19.99 -11.31
CA GLY A 369 -23.10 -20.02 -10.32
C GLY A 369 -23.36 -19.07 -9.15
N ARG A 370 -23.74 -17.81 -9.42
CA ARG A 370 -24.05 -16.83 -8.36
C ARG A 370 -25.28 -17.17 -7.54
N GLU A 371 -26.30 -17.78 -8.14
CA GLU A 371 -27.49 -18.22 -7.41
C GLU A 371 -27.18 -19.38 -6.48
N ALA A 372 -26.39 -20.36 -6.94
CA ALA A 372 -25.91 -21.45 -6.11
C ALA A 372 -25.06 -20.93 -4.95
N GLU A 373 -24.13 -20.00 -5.21
CA GLU A 373 -23.32 -19.37 -4.16
C GLU A 373 -24.19 -18.69 -3.10
N ARG A 374 -25.20 -17.90 -3.51
CA ARG A 374 -26.10 -17.21 -2.57
C ARG A 374 -26.93 -18.18 -1.73
N LYS A 375 -27.43 -19.26 -2.33
CA LYS A 375 -28.21 -20.28 -1.62
C LYS A 375 -27.34 -20.97 -0.56
N ALA A 376 -26.14 -21.41 -0.94
CA ALA A 376 -25.20 -22.04 -0.01
C ALA A 376 -24.79 -21.11 1.14
N ILE A 377 -24.57 -19.81 0.88
CA ILE A 377 -24.31 -18.82 1.94
C ILE A 377 -25.50 -18.75 2.91
N ASN A 378 -26.72 -18.66 2.40
CA ASN A 378 -27.91 -18.56 3.25
C ASN A 378 -28.10 -19.84 4.09
N GLU A 379 -28.00 -21.01 3.46
CA GLU A 379 -28.11 -22.31 4.13
C GLU A 379 -27.06 -22.50 5.23
N TRP A 380 -25.82 -22.04 4.99
CA TRP A 380 -24.78 -22.08 6.02
C TRP A 380 -25.14 -21.23 7.24
N PHE A 381 -25.58 -19.99 7.01
CA PHE A 381 -25.89 -19.04 8.09
C PHE A 381 -27.24 -19.31 8.78
N GLU A 382 -28.06 -20.23 8.28
CA GLU A 382 -29.22 -20.76 9.01
C GLU A 382 -28.81 -21.70 10.14
N VAL A 383 -27.66 -22.38 10.00
CA VAL A 383 -27.16 -23.38 10.96
C VAL A 383 -26.01 -22.84 11.80
N ASN A 384 -25.16 -21.98 11.23
CA ASN A 384 -23.94 -21.49 11.85
C ASN A 384 -23.96 -19.97 12.03
N ASP A 385 -23.61 -19.51 13.24
CA ASP A 385 -23.48 -18.07 13.54
C ASP A 385 -22.18 -17.44 13.00
N SER A 386 -21.24 -18.26 12.52
CA SER A 386 -19.92 -17.80 12.10
C SER A 386 -19.51 -18.36 10.73
N PRO A 387 -18.70 -17.61 9.96
CA PRO A 387 -18.30 -18.02 8.62
C PRO A 387 -17.25 -19.15 8.59
N MET A 388 -16.65 -19.48 9.74
CA MET A 388 -15.66 -20.53 9.89
C MET A 388 -15.92 -21.27 11.19
N THR A 389 -16.13 -22.58 11.10
CA THR A 389 -16.31 -23.47 12.24
C THR A 389 -15.23 -24.54 12.23
N GLU A 390 -15.10 -25.31 13.31
CA GLU A 390 -14.16 -26.44 13.36
C GLU A 390 -14.46 -27.50 12.28
N GLY A 391 -15.73 -27.57 11.84
CA GLY A 391 -16.19 -28.51 10.82
C GLY A 391 -15.98 -28.07 9.37
N GLY A 392 -15.64 -26.81 9.11
CA GLY A 392 -15.46 -26.31 7.75
C GLY A 392 -15.57 -24.80 7.59
N SER A 393 -15.52 -24.35 6.35
CA SER A 393 -15.68 -22.94 5.96
C SER A 393 -16.90 -22.78 5.06
N VAL A 394 -17.66 -21.69 5.24
CA VAL A 394 -18.71 -21.24 4.30
C VAL A 394 -18.23 -21.36 2.87
N TRP A 395 -16.98 -20.94 2.62
CA TRP A 395 -16.48 -20.80 1.27
C TRP A 395 -16.19 -22.15 0.61
N LYS A 396 -15.86 -23.19 1.38
CA LYS A 396 -15.72 -24.56 0.85
C LYS A 396 -17.07 -25.10 0.39
N ASP A 397 -18.12 -24.90 1.18
CA ASP A 397 -19.49 -25.33 0.83
C ASP A 397 -20.05 -24.53 -0.35
N VAL A 398 -19.83 -23.21 -0.36
CA VAL A 398 -20.18 -22.32 -1.47
C VAL A 398 -19.47 -22.72 -2.76
N ALA A 399 -18.19 -23.08 -2.68
CA ALA A 399 -17.43 -23.57 -3.82
C ALA A 399 -17.98 -24.90 -4.34
N ALA A 400 -18.23 -25.87 -3.45
CA ALA A 400 -18.81 -27.16 -3.82
C ALA A 400 -20.20 -27.02 -4.46
N ALA A 401 -21.06 -26.17 -3.90
CA ALA A 401 -22.39 -25.89 -4.43
C ALA A 401 -22.32 -25.22 -5.81
N ARG A 402 -21.42 -24.24 -5.99
CA ARG A 402 -21.17 -23.61 -7.28
C ARG A 402 -20.68 -24.61 -8.31
N ASP A 403 -19.66 -25.41 -7.98
CA ASP A 403 -19.04 -26.33 -8.91
C ASP A 403 -20.03 -27.44 -9.31
N SER A 404 -20.88 -27.90 -8.38
CA SER A 404 -21.99 -28.82 -8.66
C SER A 404 -23.02 -28.21 -9.60
N ALA A 405 -23.48 -26.98 -9.34
CA ALA A 405 -24.44 -26.29 -10.19
C ALA A 405 -23.89 -26.00 -11.60
N LEU A 406 -22.60 -25.68 -11.71
CA LEU A 406 -21.92 -25.49 -12.99
C LEU A 406 -21.74 -26.81 -13.74
N ALA A 407 -21.46 -27.91 -13.05
CA ALA A 407 -21.40 -29.24 -13.66
C ALA A 407 -22.76 -29.65 -14.23
N GLU A 408 -23.84 -29.50 -13.46
CA GLU A 408 -25.20 -29.76 -13.94
C GLU A 408 -25.60 -28.89 -15.15
N PHE A 409 -25.17 -27.62 -15.16
CA PHE A 409 -25.41 -26.73 -16.29
C PHE A 409 -24.66 -27.19 -17.54
N ASP A 410 -23.37 -27.52 -17.39
CA ASP A 410 -22.52 -28.01 -18.48
C ASP A 410 -23.04 -29.33 -19.07
N GLU A 411 -23.64 -30.20 -18.24
CA GLU A 411 -24.30 -31.44 -18.70
C GLU A 411 -25.58 -31.17 -19.52
N LYS A 412 -26.37 -30.16 -19.13
CA LYS A 412 -27.67 -29.84 -19.77
C LYS A 412 -27.53 -29.09 -21.08
N GLU A 413 -26.68 -28.06 -21.13
CA GLU A 413 -26.53 -27.17 -22.30
C GLU A 413 -25.43 -27.66 -23.28
N GLY A 414 -24.78 -28.78 -22.95
CA GLY A 414 -23.68 -29.35 -23.71
C GLY A 414 -22.36 -28.59 -23.48
N ALA A 415 -21.23 -29.30 -23.65
CA ALA A 415 -19.87 -28.79 -23.39
C ALA A 415 -19.38 -27.65 -24.32
N SER A 416 -20.28 -26.87 -24.93
CA SER A 416 -19.96 -25.87 -25.96
C SER A 416 -19.01 -24.77 -25.48
N LEU A 417 -18.99 -24.46 -24.18
CA LEU A 417 -18.07 -23.47 -23.60
C LEU A 417 -16.66 -23.99 -23.34
N LYS A 418 -16.43 -25.30 -23.28
CA LYS A 418 -15.09 -25.91 -23.07
C LYS A 418 -14.28 -26.03 -24.37
N ALA A 419 -14.89 -25.71 -25.53
CA ALA A 419 -14.48 -26.24 -26.81
C ALA A 419 -13.11 -25.75 -27.38
N ASN A 420 -12.58 -24.57 -27.00
CA ASN A 420 -11.34 -24.07 -27.64
C ASN A 420 -10.13 -23.91 -26.72
N LEU A 421 -10.27 -24.19 -25.41
CA LEU A 421 -9.15 -24.16 -24.45
C LEU A 421 -8.60 -25.56 -24.11
N ALA A 422 -9.39 -26.62 -24.35
CA ALA A 422 -9.04 -27.98 -23.97
C ALA A 422 -7.82 -28.57 -24.72
N GLY A 423 -7.40 -27.96 -25.83
CA GLY A 423 -6.24 -28.40 -26.62
C GLY A 423 -4.91 -27.70 -26.28
N LYS A 424 -4.92 -26.66 -25.45
CA LYS A 424 -3.70 -25.95 -25.04
C LYS A 424 -3.25 -26.44 -23.67
N GLU A 425 -1.96 -26.76 -23.53
CA GLU A 425 -1.38 -27.13 -22.24
C GLU A 425 -1.59 -25.98 -21.25
N LYS A 426 -2.07 -26.33 -20.04
CA LYS A 426 -2.24 -25.34 -18.97
C LYS A 426 -0.85 -24.84 -18.55
N PRO A 427 -0.68 -23.53 -18.32
CA PRO A 427 0.58 -23.01 -17.79
C PRO A 427 0.92 -23.66 -16.45
N ALA A 428 2.19 -23.98 -16.21
CA ALA A 428 2.63 -24.64 -14.97
C ALA A 428 2.26 -23.86 -13.69
N TRP A 429 2.18 -22.53 -13.78
CA TRP A 429 1.81 -21.67 -12.65
C TRP A 429 0.29 -21.63 -12.37
N ALA A 430 -0.55 -22.21 -13.23
CA ALA A 430 -2.01 -22.12 -13.14
C ALA A 430 -2.59 -22.77 -11.86
N GLU A 431 -1.86 -23.74 -11.30
CA GLU A 431 -2.25 -24.48 -10.11
C GLU A 431 -1.65 -23.88 -8.83
N ASN A 432 -0.66 -23.00 -8.96
CA ASN A 432 -0.01 -22.41 -7.81
C ASN A 432 -0.95 -21.41 -7.10
N LYS A 433 -1.46 -21.84 -5.94
CA LYS A 433 -2.31 -21.07 -5.04
C LYS A 433 -1.60 -20.68 -3.73
N THR A 434 -0.31 -20.99 -3.57
CA THR A 434 0.37 -20.77 -2.29
C THR A 434 0.49 -19.27 -2.01
N VAL A 435 -0.01 -18.84 -0.86
CA VAL A 435 0.09 -17.47 -0.39
C VAL A 435 1.01 -17.46 0.82
N GLU A 436 2.02 -16.63 0.80
CA GLU A 436 2.95 -16.50 1.92
C GLU A 436 2.53 -15.32 2.81
N MET A 437 2.54 -15.54 4.11
CA MET A 437 2.16 -14.54 5.09
C MET A 437 3.24 -14.38 6.15
N PHE A 438 3.83 -13.20 6.23
CA PHE A 438 4.91 -12.92 7.18
C PHE A 438 4.44 -12.04 8.32
N TRP A 439 4.80 -12.43 9.54
CA TRP A 439 4.33 -11.82 10.79
C TRP A 439 5.44 -11.11 11.55
N ALA A 440 5.18 -9.90 12.04
CA ALA A 440 6.08 -9.25 12.99
C ALA A 440 6.17 -10.04 14.32
N ASP A 441 5.04 -10.61 14.76
CA ASP A 441 4.93 -11.54 15.88
C ASP A 441 4.09 -12.74 15.43
N LEU A 442 4.66 -13.95 15.48
CA LEU A 442 3.99 -15.17 15.05
C LEU A 442 2.73 -15.47 15.88
N ASN A 443 2.68 -15.00 17.13
CA ASN A 443 1.50 -15.18 17.98
C ASN A 443 0.29 -14.40 17.46
N ASP A 444 0.51 -13.34 16.69
CA ASP A 444 -0.60 -12.55 16.12
C ASP A 444 -1.37 -13.36 15.07
N GLY A 445 -0.77 -14.40 14.47
CA GLY A 445 -1.46 -15.34 13.59
C GLY A 445 -2.56 -16.17 14.30
N LEU A 446 -2.50 -16.28 15.63
CA LEU A 446 -3.48 -17.01 16.45
C LEU A 446 -4.78 -16.21 16.70
N PHE A 447 -4.84 -14.95 16.29
CA PHE A 447 -6.09 -14.18 16.37
C PHE A 447 -7.17 -14.69 15.40
N ALA A 448 -6.78 -15.42 14.35
CA ALA A 448 -7.73 -16.12 13.50
C ALA A 448 -7.98 -17.53 14.06
N SER A 449 -9.24 -17.98 14.01
CA SER A 449 -9.62 -19.33 14.47
C SER A 449 -9.01 -20.43 13.60
N SER A 450 -8.91 -20.20 12.29
CA SER A 450 -8.31 -21.12 11.33
C SER A 450 -7.76 -20.36 10.11
N TRP A 451 -6.88 -21.02 9.37
CA TRP A 451 -6.30 -20.53 8.12
C TRP A 451 -6.51 -21.54 7.00
N PRO A 452 -6.65 -21.10 5.74
CA PRO A 452 -6.73 -22.04 4.62
C PRO A 452 -5.37 -22.71 4.38
N GLU A 453 -5.41 -23.96 3.91
CA GLU A 453 -4.24 -24.85 3.79
C GLU A 453 -3.14 -24.33 2.85
N ASN A 454 -3.50 -23.43 1.93
CA ASN A 454 -2.58 -22.84 0.97
C ASN A 454 -1.82 -21.61 1.54
N VAL A 455 -2.04 -21.23 2.79
CA VAL A 455 -1.32 -20.12 3.44
C VAL A 455 -0.13 -20.65 4.21
N VAL A 456 1.06 -20.21 3.80
CA VAL A 456 2.32 -20.51 4.49
C VAL A 456 2.70 -19.34 5.37
N HIS A 457 2.90 -19.60 6.66
CA HIS A 457 3.28 -18.56 7.62
C HIS A 457 4.80 -18.50 7.79
N GLY A 458 5.34 -17.30 7.89
CA GLY A 458 6.75 -17.07 8.21
C GLY A 458 6.94 -15.84 9.10
N ARG A 459 8.20 -15.59 9.46
CA ARG A 459 8.56 -14.43 10.28
C ARG A 459 8.92 -13.25 9.38
N LEU A 460 8.37 -12.08 9.70
CA LEU A 460 8.67 -10.84 9.00
C LEU A 460 10.01 -10.29 9.46
N ALA A 461 10.88 -9.96 8.50
CA ALA A 461 12.13 -9.31 8.80
C ALA A 461 11.88 -7.91 9.43
N PRO A 462 12.61 -7.56 10.50
CA PRO A 462 12.36 -6.35 11.29
C PRO A 462 12.66 -5.04 10.53
N PHE A 463 13.40 -5.12 9.43
CA PHE A 463 13.74 -3.99 8.58
C PHE A 463 13.89 -4.43 7.12
N GLY A 464 13.60 -3.51 6.20
CA GLY A 464 13.93 -3.67 4.79
C GLY A 464 15.43 -3.47 4.56
N VAL A 465 16.03 -4.30 3.69
CA VAL A 465 17.47 -4.29 3.38
C VAL A 465 17.66 -3.96 1.91
N ALA A 466 18.52 -2.98 1.63
CA ALA A 466 19.05 -2.75 0.30
C ALA A 466 20.31 -3.61 0.12
N LYS A 467 20.33 -4.45 -0.92
CA LYS A 467 21.51 -5.22 -1.30
C LYS A 467 22.17 -4.62 -2.53
N GLY A 468 23.48 -4.79 -2.63
CA GLY A 468 24.20 -4.53 -3.87
C GLY A 468 25.52 -5.27 -3.93
N ARG A 469 26.15 -5.23 -5.10
CA ARG A 469 27.45 -5.86 -5.32
C ARG A 469 28.58 -4.92 -4.92
N VAL A 470 29.37 -5.32 -3.94
CA VAL A 470 30.61 -4.66 -3.54
C VAL A 470 31.75 -5.61 -3.87
N HIS A 471 32.64 -5.22 -4.78
CA HIS A 471 33.70 -6.08 -5.32
C HIS A 471 33.17 -7.41 -5.90
N GLY A 472 32.01 -7.36 -6.56
CA GLY A 472 31.36 -8.52 -7.18
C GLY A 472 30.61 -9.44 -6.22
N ARG A 473 30.72 -9.24 -4.89
CA ARG A 473 30.00 -10.03 -3.87
C ARG A 473 28.75 -9.30 -3.40
N PRO A 474 27.62 -10.01 -3.16
CA PRO A 474 26.42 -9.41 -2.61
C PRO A 474 26.70 -8.96 -1.16
N SER A 475 26.36 -7.72 -0.85
CA SER A 475 26.50 -7.12 0.47
C SER A 475 25.27 -6.26 0.80
N VAL A 476 24.98 -6.11 2.10
CA VAL A 476 23.97 -5.18 2.59
C VAL A 476 24.54 -3.75 2.50
N LEU A 477 23.87 -2.88 1.76
CA LEU A 477 24.27 -1.48 1.58
C LEU A 477 23.59 -0.55 2.59
N SER A 478 22.32 -0.81 2.90
CA SER A 478 21.55 -0.04 3.88
C SER A 478 20.38 -0.84 4.43
N SER A 479 19.93 -0.52 5.63
CA SER A 479 18.70 -1.06 6.22
C SER A 479 17.74 0.07 6.64
N SER A 480 16.44 -0.24 6.72
CA SER A 480 15.42 0.70 7.17
C SER A 480 14.29 -0.01 7.91
N VAL A 481 14.09 0.38 9.18
CA VAL A 481 12.97 -0.08 10.03
C VAL A 481 11.61 0.38 9.50
N HIS A 482 11.61 1.40 8.65
CA HIS A 482 10.39 2.02 8.12
C HIS A 482 9.93 1.39 6.80
N VAL A 483 10.68 0.39 6.31
CA VAL A 483 10.33 -0.42 5.15
C VAL A 483 10.07 -1.83 5.65
N ILE A 484 8.92 -2.40 5.30
CA ILE A 484 8.61 -3.78 5.65
C ILE A 484 9.62 -4.72 4.99
N GLY A 485 10.26 -5.58 5.79
CA GLY A 485 11.22 -6.58 5.32
C GLY A 485 10.56 -7.77 4.63
N SER A 486 11.39 -8.65 4.06
CA SER A 486 11.02 -9.97 3.50
C SER A 486 10.67 -10.99 4.59
N ASN A 487 10.53 -12.26 4.22
CA ASN A 487 10.78 -13.34 5.15
C ASN A 487 12.20 -13.23 5.75
N VAL A 488 12.35 -13.68 6.98
CA VAL A 488 13.69 -13.84 7.58
C VAL A 488 14.52 -14.89 6.82
N ASP A 489 13.86 -15.91 6.26
CA ASP A 489 14.52 -17.07 5.65
C ASP A 489 14.79 -16.92 4.13
N ASP A 490 14.37 -15.84 3.48
CA ASP A 490 14.53 -15.63 2.02
C ASP A 490 16.01 -15.40 1.60
N GLY A 491 16.96 -15.55 2.53
CA GLY A 491 18.37 -15.20 2.34
C GLY A 491 18.60 -13.70 2.09
N TRP A 492 17.54 -12.88 2.14
CA TRP A 492 17.60 -11.42 1.99
C TRP A 492 18.18 -10.72 3.22
N MET A 493 18.08 -11.36 4.36
CA MET A 493 18.66 -10.95 5.62
C MET A 493 19.86 -11.84 5.95
N PRO A 494 21.02 -11.26 6.29
CA PRO A 494 22.07 -12.03 6.95
C PRO A 494 21.53 -12.63 8.25
N ASN A 495 21.86 -13.90 8.54
CA ASN A 495 21.36 -14.59 9.74
C ASN A 495 21.64 -13.80 11.03
N GLU A 496 22.79 -13.12 11.09
CA GLU A 496 23.21 -12.25 12.19
C GLU A 496 22.23 -11.10 12.49
N LEU A 497 21.50 -10.65 11.47
CA LEU A 497 20.54 -9.55 11.53
C LEU A 497 19.08 -10.02 11.72
N GLY A 498 18.82 -11.32 11.52
CA GLY A 498 17.51 -11.93 11.70
C GLY A 498 17.21 -12.30 13.15
N GLU A 499 18.23 -12.45 13.99
CA GLU A 499 18.03 -12.67 15.41
C GLU A 499 17.44 -11.41 16.06
N PRO A 500 16.32 -11.53 16.81
CA PRO A 500 15.80 -10.40 17.56
C PRO A 500 16.91 -9.96 18.50
N TYR A 501 17.37 -8.71 18.36
CA TYR A 501 18.36 -8.09 19.24
C TYR A 501 18.16 -8.61 20.66
N ALA A 502 19.00 -9.55 21.09
CA ALA A 502 19.08 -9.90 22.49
C ALA A 502 19.37 -8.56 23.17
N PRO A 503 18.49 -8.06 24.07
CA PRO A 503 18.67 -6.75 24.65
C PRO A 503 20.09 -6.73 25.18
N ALA A 504 20.92 -5.82 24.63
CA ALA A 504 22.34 -5.75 24.95
C ALA A 504 22.43 -5.88 26.46
N LYS A 505 23.01 -6.99 26.95
CA LYS A 505 23.27 -7.15 28.37
C LYS A 505 24.04 -5.89 28.73
N ARG A 506 23.38 -4.96 29.43
CA ARG A 506 24.09 -3.91 30.15
C ARG A 506 25.06 -4.70 31.01
N LEU A 507 26.33 -4.68 30.62
CA LEU A 507 27.43 -4.95 31.51
C LEU A 507 27.22 -3.94 32.64
N VAL A 508 26.53 -4.38 33.68
CA VAL A 508 26.63 -3.79 35.00
C VAL A 508 28.02 -4.21 35.44
N GLU A 509 29.02 -3.44 35.01
CA GLU A 509 30.31 -3.44 35.67
C GLU A 509 30.05 -2.96 37.09
N SER A 510 30.06 -3.93 38.00
CA SER A 510 30.24 -3.70 39.43
C SER A 510 31.55 -2.93 39.61
N ALA A 511 31.43 -1.63 39.85
CA ALA A 511 32.52 -0.80 40.34
C ALA A 511 32.81 -1.21 41.79
N GLU A 512 33.71 -2.17 41.95
CA GLU A 512 34.55 -2.24 43.15
C GLU A 512 35.82 -1.45 42.86
N GLY A 513 36.08 -0.47 43.73
CA GLY A 513 37.14 0.50 43.55
C GLY A 513 38.53 -0.08 43.68
N SER A 514 39.48 0.55 43.00
CA SER A 514 40.82 0.73 43.53
C SER A 514 41.43 1.99 42.93
N ASP A 515 41.89 2.85 43.83
CA ASP A 515 42.76 3.98 43.57
C ASP A 515 44.05 3.51 42.87
N LEU A 516 44.61 4.35 41.98
CA LEU A 516 46.02 4.77 42.00
C LEU A 516 46.38 5.64 40.77
N GLN A 517 46.82 6.86 41.08
CA GLN A 517 47.93 7.65 40.50
C GLN A 517 48.12 7.74 38.97
N GLY A 518 47.79 8.94 38.47
CA GLY A 518 48.67 9.87 37.74
C GLY A 518 49.51 9.39 36.54
N ASP A 519 49.28 9.98 35.37
CA ASP A 519 50.30 10.80 34.72
C ASP A 519 49.69 11.75 33.67
N GLU A 520 50.22 12.97 33.64
CA GLU A 520 49.90 14.03 32.67
C GLU A 520 50.64 13.77 31.35
N THR A 521 49.92 13.72 30.23
CA THR A 521 50.51 14.12 28.94
C THR A 521 49.47 14.78 28.04
N ASP A 522 49.77 16.03 27.69
CA ASP A 522 49.14 16.89 26.70
C ASP A 522 49.10 16.27 25.29
N VAL A 523 47.91 16.28 24.64
CA VAL A 523 47.79 16.30 23.17
C VAL A 523 46.61 17.19 22.75
N PRO A 524 46.80 18.14 21.81
CA PRO A 524 45.80 19.14 21.45
C PRO A 524 44.92 18.70 20.27
N GLY A 525 43.71 19.27 20.19
CA GLY A 525 43.10 19.60 18.91
C GLY A 525 41.77 18.92 18.57
N ALA A 526 40.73 19.23 19.35
CA ALA A 526 39.33 19.01 18.94
C ALA A 526 38.98 19.87 17.72
N ARG A 527 38.62 19.24 16.59
CA ARG A 527 37.84 19.87 15.52
C ARG A 527 36.38 19.47 15.68
N THR A 528 35.63 20.29 16.39
CA THR A 528 34.17 20.24 16.44
C THR A 528 33.61 20.77 15.12
N HIS A 529 33.11 19.86 14.27
CA HIS A 529 32.24 20.24 13.18
C HIS A 529 30.88 20.63 13.76
N GLY A 530 30.67 21.93 13.97
CA GLY A 530 29.35 22.50 14.22
C GLY A 530 28.46 22.28 13.01
N SER A 531 27.55 21.30 13.09
CA SER A 531 26.43 21.18 12.17
C SER A 531 25.42 22.27 12.50
N ALA A 532 25.56 23.43 11.85
CA ALA A 532 24.50 24.41 11.77
C ALA A 532 23.30 23.76 11.06
N PHE A 533 22.33 23.31 11.86
CA PHE A 533 20.98 23.01 11.40
C PHE A 533 20.40 24.32 10.86
N ARG A 534 20.42 24.46 9.54
CA ARG A 534 19.70 25.52 8.86
C ARG A 534 18.27 25.03 8.68
N GLU A 535 17.39 25.54 9.55
CA GLU A 535 15.95 25.50 9.38
C GLU A 535 15.62 25.97 7.96
N VAL A 536 15.06 25.07 7.15
CA VAL A 536 14.35 25.46 5.93
C VAL A 536 12.90 25.60 6.36
N GLU A 537 12.51 26.84 6.59
CA GLU A 537 11.12 27.25 6.70
C GLU A 537 10.38 26.80 5.42
N GLU A 538 9.54 25.77 5.54
CA GLU A 538 8.53 25.47 4.53
C GLU A 538 7.43 26.52 4.65
N GLU A 539 7.57 27.60 3.88
CA GLU A 539 6.50 28.57 3.67
C GLU A 539 5.27 27.87 3.08
N SER A 540 4.24 27.81 3.91
CA SER A 540 2.86 27.56 3.55
C SER A 540 2.41 28.51 2.42
N LEU A 541 2.05 27.95 1.27
CA LEU A 541 1.20 28.65 0.29
C LEU A 541 -0.13 27.92 0.19
N GLY A 542 -1.08 28.40 0.99
CA GLY A 542 -2.49 28.18 0.79
C GLY A 542 -2.96 28.76 -0.55
N PHE A 543 -3.69 27.96 -1.32
CA PHE A 543 -4.47 28.45 -2.45
C PHE A 543 -5.75 27.63 -2.58
N PHE A 544 -6.74 27.95 -1.74
CA PHE A 544 -8.15 27.60 -1.97
C PHE A 544 -8.84 28.78 -2.65
N GLY A 545 -9.47 28.55 -3.81
CA GLY A 545 -10.40 29.52 -4.38
C GLY A 545 -10.70 29.37 -5.87
N ARG A 546 -11.87 28.79 -6.17
CA ARG A 546 -12.67 28.90 -7.41
C ARG A 546 -12.22 28.12 -8.66
N LEU A 547 -12.95 27.03 -8.96
CA LEU A 547 -13.87 27.00 -10.10
C LEU A 547 -14.95 25.93 -9.86
N ARG A 548 -16.16 26.40 -9.52
CA ARG A 548 -17.40 25.64 -9.46
C ARG A 548 -18.25 26.14 -10.63
N GLY A 549 -18.64 25.27 -11.56
CA GLY A 549 -19.59 25.63 -12.62
C GLY A 549 -19.43 24.81 -13.89
N MET A 550 -20.55 24.25 -14.36
CA MET A 550 -20.76 23.49 -15.61
C MET A 550 -20.53 21.97 -15.54
N LEU A 551 -21.57 21.25 -15.13
CA LEU A 551 -22.30 20.30 -15.97
C LEU A 551 -23.54 19.84 -15.18
N GLY A 552 -24.71 20.34 -15.61
CA GLY A 552 -25.99 20.08 -14.98
C GLY A 552 -26.46 18.64 -15.17
N GLY A 553 -26.97 18.06 -14.09
CA GLY A 553 -27.72 16.81 -14.12
C GLY A 553 -29.15 17.05 -14.62
N ARG A 554 -29.57 16.28 -15.61
CA ARG A 554 -30.99 16.02 -15.87
C ARG A 554 -31.41 14.86 -14.97
N ARG A 555 -32.19 15.16 -13.94
CA ARG A 555 -33.11 14.20 -13.31
C ARG A 555 -34.36 14.15 -14.18
N GLN A 556 -34.66 13.01 -14.78
CA GLN A 556 -36.03 12.72 -15.21
C GLN A 556 -36.76 12.12 -14.01
N ARG A 557 -37.85 12.78 -13.64
CA ARG A 557 -38.88 12.28 -12.73
C ARG A 557 -39.64 11.17 -13.46
N ILE A 558 -39.79 10.03 -12.80
CA ILE A 558 -40.86 9.09 -13.08
C ILE A 558 -42.05 9.60 -12.27
N ALA A 559 -43.17 9.82 -12.94
CA ALA A 559 -44.48 9.98 -12.35
C ALA A 559 -45.41 9.01 -13.10
N GLU A 560 -46.25 8.36 -12.30
CA GLU A 560 -47.22 7.29 -12.61
C GLU A 560 -46.64 5.87 -12.74
#